data_AF-A0A822GQ56-F1
#
_entry.id   AF-A0A822GQ56-F1
#
_cell.length_a   1.000
_cell.length_b   1.000
_cell.length_c   1.000
_cell.angle_alpha   90.00
_cell.angle_beta   90.00
_cell.angle_gamma   90.00
#
_symmetry.space_group_name_H-M   'P 1'
#
loop_
_entity.id
_entity.type
_entity.pdbx_description
1 polymer ?
#
loop_
_entity_poly.entity_id
_entity_poly.type
_entity_poly.pdbx_seq_one_letter_code
_entity_poly.pdbx_strand_id
1 'polypeptide(L)'
;MIEAVNGKKVSGYTEFETEDEVILRMGSKFRVKSDPLEQSNGSYLVHLIEIDDDLDQPLASAMNNMELAAAAATQPSIKTTS
;
A
#
# COMPACT_ATOMS: atom_id res chain seq x y z
N MET A 1 -2.98 6.61 -1.91
CA MET A 1 -1.71 6.85 -2.63
C MET A 1 -1.45 5.68 -3.56
N ILE A 2 -0.85 5.93 -4.73
CA ILE A 2 -0.52 4.89 -5.71
C ILE A 2 0.99 4.96 -5.99
N GLU A 3 1.69 3.85 -5.80
CA GLU A 3 3.09 3.66 -6.20
C GLU A 3 3.12 2.82 -7.48
N ALA A 4 3.46 3.43 -8.62
CA ALA A 4 3.54 2.77 -9.93
C ALA A 4 4.91 2.97 -10.56
N VAL A 5 5.42 1.94 -11.23
CA VAL A 5 6.75 1.92 -11.87
C VAL A 5 6.66 1.84 -13.40
N ASN A 6 5.57 1.32 -13.94
CA ASN A 6 5.39 1.13 -15.38
C ASN A 6 4.55 2.23 -16.06
N GLY A 7 4.15 3.26 -15.32
CA GLY A 7 3.39 4.40 -15.84
C GLY A 7 4.17 5.22 -16.87
N LYS A 8 3.44 5.81 -17.83
CA LYS A 8 3.99 6.75 -18.80
C LYS A 8 3.53 8.16 -18.49
N LYS A 9 4.47 9.09 -18.33
CA LYS A 9 4.17 10.52 -18.25
C LYS A 9 3.63 10.98 -19.60
N VAL A 10 2.52 11.71 -19.59
CA VAL A 10 1.88 12.19 -20.83
C VAL A 10 1.75 13.72 -20.89
N SER A 11 2.41 14.44 -19.97
CA SER A 11 2.54 15.90 -20.03
C SER A 11 3.05 16.34 -21.41
N GLY A 12 2.36 17.29 -22.06
CA GLY A 12 2.67 17.76 -23.42
C GLY A 12 1.97 16.97 -24.54
N TYR A 13 1.22 15.91 -24.20
CA TYR A 13 0.32 15.20 -25.11
C TYR A 13 -1.16 15.42 -24.77
N THR A 14 -1.47 15.99 -23.60
CA THR A 14 -2.82 16.22 -23.10
C THR A 14 -3.14 17.71 -22.99
N GLU A 15 -4.43 18.04 -22.91
CA GLU A 15 -4.94 19.43 -22.94
C GLU A 15 -4.38 20.30 -21.80
N PHE A 16 -4.06 19.68 -20.66
CA PHE A 16 -3.58 20.37 -19.46
C PHE A 16 -2.13 20.00 -19.17
N GLU A 17 -1.21 20.60 -19.92
CA GLU A 17 0.22 20.23 -19.91
C GLU A 17 0.92 20.41 -18.56
N THR A 18 0.37 21.23 -17.67
CA THR A 18 0.93 21.50 -16.34
C THR A 18 0.55 20.45 -15.31
N GLU A 19 -0.34 19.51 -15.64
CA GLU A 19 -0.71 18.41 -14.76
C GLU A 19 0.34 17.29 -14.81
N ASP A 20 0.59 16.67 -13.66
CA ASP A 20 1.45 15.48 -13.56
C ASP A 20 0.67 14.21 -13.89
N GLU A 21 0.19 14.15 -15.13
CA GLU A 21 -0.61 13.04 -15.63
C GLU A 21 0.27 11.83 -16.02
N VAL A 22 -0.15 10.66 -15.55
CA VAL A 22 0.50 9.38 -15.82
C VAL A 22 -0.54 8.36 -16.27
N ILE A 23 -0.32 7.74 -17.43
CA ILE A 23 -1.17 6.65 -17.94
C ILE A 23 -0.57 5.31 -17.54
N LEU A 24 -1.40 4.46 -16.95
CA LEU A 24 -1.12 3.06 -16.65
C LEU A 24 -1.72 2.17 -17.74
N ARG A 25 -1.05 1.06 -18.05
CA ARG A 25 -1.56 0.11 -19.05
C ARG A 25 -2.81 -0.58 -18.52
N MET A 26 -3.80 -0.79 -19.39
CA MET A 26 -4.92 -1.67 -19.06
C MET A 26 -4.40 -3.05 -18.65
N GLY A 27 -4.90 -3.55 -17.53
CA GLY A 27 -4.43 -4.80 -16.93
C GLY A 27 -3.25 -4.64 -15.96
N SER A 28 -2.75 -3.43 -15.70
CA SER A 28 -1.85 -3.19 -14.56
C SER A 28 -2.49 -3.69 -13.27
N LYS A 29 -1.73 -4.46 -12.49
CA LYS A 29 -2.19 -5.07 -11.25
C LYS A 29 -1.63 -4.31 -10.06
N PHE A 30 -2.43 -4.26 -9.00
CA PHE A 30 -2.08 -3.58 -7.76
C PHE A 30 -2.38 -4.48 -6.56
N ARG A 31 -1.56 -4.37 -5.52
CA ARG A 31 -1.87 -4.88 -4.20
C ARG A 31 -2.08 -3.73 -3.22
N VAL A 32 -2.89 -3.99 -2.19
CA VAL A 32 -3.02 -3.09 -1.05
C VAL A 32 -1.75 -3.20 -0.20
N LYS A 33 -1.10 -2.06 0.07
CA LYS A 33 0.17 -1.99 0.81
C LYS A 33 -0.01 -1.91 2.32
N SER A 34 -1.09 -1.28 2.78
CA SER A 34 -1.37 -1.02 4.20
C SER A 34 -2.87 -1.07 4.46
N ASP A 35 -3.24 -1.17 5.74
CA ASP A 35 -4.65 -1.15 6.14
C ASP A 35 -5.36 0.11 5.65
N PRO A 36 -6.62 -0.01 5.21
CA PRO A 36 -7.41 1.13 4.76
C PRO A 36 -7.74 2.04 5.94
N LEU A 37 -7.64 3.36 5.73
CA LEU A 37 -8.07 4.35 6.71
C LEU A 37 -9.52 4.74 6.43
N GLU A 38 -10.42 4.41 7.36
CA GLU A 38 -11.82 4.85 7.30
C GLU A 38 -11.94 6.34 7.61
N GLN A 39 -12.71 7.03 6.79
CA GLN A 39 -12.97 8.46 6.91
C GLN A 39 -14.36 8.68 7.56
N SER A 40 -14.58 9.84 8.18
CA SER A 40 -15.83 10.16 8.89
C SER A 40 -17.08 10.19 8.01
N ASN A 41 -16.91 10.25 6.69
CA ASN A 41 -17.96 10.17 5.67
C ASN A 41 -18.22 8.72 5.19
N GLY A 42 -17.56 7.72 5.78
CA GLY A 42 -17.69 6.30 5.43
C GLY A 42 -16.87 5.85 4.22
N SER A 43 -16.01 6.70 3.64
CA SER A 43 -15.07 6.26 2.59
C SER A 43 -13.77 5.71 3.17
N TYR A 44 -13.04 4.93 2.37
CA TYR A 44 -11.75 4.36 2.74
C TYR A 44 -10.62 4.96 1.91
N LEU A 45 -9.57 5.41 2.57
CA LEU A 45 -8.32 5.79 1.94
C LEU A 45 -7.39 4.58 1.89
N VAL A 46 -7.01 4.18 0.68
CA VAL A 46 -6.15 3.01 0.43
C VAL A 46 -4.78 3.41 -0.15
N HIS A 47 -3.78 2.60 0.16
CA HIS A 47 -2.46 2.67 -0.46
C HIS A 47 -2.28 1.46 -1.40
N LEU A 48 -2.11 1.74 -2.69
CA LEU A 48 -1.88 0.75 -3.73
C LEU A 48 -0.43 0.79 -4.21
N ILE A 49 0.15 -0.39 -4.43
CA ILE A 49 1.47 -0.55 -5.07
C ILE A 49 1.31 -1.46 -6.29
N GLU A 50 1.86 -1.02 -7.42
CA GLU A 50 1.90 -1.80 -8.66
C GLU A 50 2.70 -3.08 -8.43
N ILE A 51 2.16 -4.20 -8.91
CA ILE A 51 2.86 -5.49 -8.92
C ILE A 51 3.11 -5.88 -10.37
N ASP A 52 4.31 -6.41 -10.59
CA ASP A 52 4.70 -7.02 -11.85
C ASP A 52 4.78 -8.53 -11.62
N ASP A 53 4.02 -9.31 -12.38
CA ASP A 53 4.01 -10.77 -12.22
C ASP A 53 5.35 -11.40 -12.64
N ASP A 54 6.18 -10.68 -13.40
CA ASP A 54 7.51 -11.12 -13.85
C ASP A 54 8.64 -10.78 -12.86
N LEU A 55 8.33 -10.00 -11.82
CA LEU A 55 9.26 -9.69 -10.74
C LEU A 55 8.76 -10.34 -9.46
N ASP A 56 9.35 -11.48 -9.09
CA ASP A 56 9.22 -12.08 -7.76
C ASP A 56 9.63 -11.03 -6.69
N GLN A 57 8.70 -10.19 -6.25
CA GLN A 57 8.97 -9.28 -5.14
C GLN A 57 9.07 -10.11 -3.85
N PRO A 58 10.18 -10.01 -3.09
CA PRO A 58 10.35 -10.79 -1.89
C PRO A 58 9.30 -10.37 -0.86
N LEU A 59 8.67 -11.39 -0.28
CA LEU A 59 7.71 -11.38 0.83
C LEU A 59 8.26 -10.73 2.12
N ALA A 60 9.36 -9.97 2.07
CA ALA A 60 10.08 -9.44 3.22
C ALA A 60 9.26 -8.38 3.99
N SER A 61 8.38 -7.65 3.31
CA SER A 61 7.51 -6.66 3.96
C SER A 61 6.31 -7.27 4.69
N ALA A 62 5.88 -8.48 4.32
CA ALA A 62 4.78 -9.17 5.00
C ALA A 62 5.25 -9.87 6.30
N MET A 63 6.51 -10.30 6.36
CA MET A 63 7.08 -10.96 7.54
C MET A 63 7.29 -10.00 8.72
N ASN A 64 7.65 -8.74 8.45
CA ASN A 64 7.83 -7.73 9.50
C ASN A 64 6.51 -7.41 10.24
N ASN A 65 5.36 -7.50 9.57
CA ASN A 65 4.06 -7.24 10.19
C ASN A 65 3.54 -8.42 11.01
N MET A 66 3.93 -9.66 10.68
CA MET A 66 3.61 -10.83 11.51
C MET A 66 4.47 -10.89 12.78
N GLU A 67 5.73 -10.47 12.70
CA GLU A 67 6.63 -10.47 13.88
C GLU A 67 6.20 -9.44 14.94
N LEU A 68 5.70 -8.29 14.50
CA LEU A 68 5.19 -7.26 15.41
C LEU A 68 3.87 -7.69 16.11
N ALA A 69 3.02 -8.45 15.44
CA ALA A 69 1.79 -9.01 16.01
C ALA A 69 2.10 -10.15 17.00
N ALA A 70 3.11 -10.98 16.72
CA ALA A 70 3.54 -12.06 17.62
C ALA A 70 4.20 -11.52 18.91
N ALA A 71 4.96 -10.42 18.81
CA ALA A 71 5.58 -9.77 19.97
C ALA A 71 4.55 -9.12 20.92
N ALA A 72 3.42 -8.62 20.41
CA ALA A 72 2.37 -7.99 21.21
C ALA A 72 1.51 -8.99 22.02
N ALA A 73 1.50 -10.28 21.64
CA ALA A 73 0.69 -11.31 22.30
C ALA A 73 1.31 -11.89 23.58
N THR A 74 2.52 -11.45 23.97
CA THR A 74 3.26 -12.00 25.12
C THR A 74 3.50 -10.95 26.21
N GLN A 75 2.45 -10.41 26.81
CA GLN A 75 2.59 -9.72 28.11
C GLN A 75 2.18 -10.66 29.26
N PRO A 76 3.06 -10.96 30.23
CA PRO A 76 2.67 -11.67 31.43
C PRO A 76 1.83 -10.75 32.33
N SER A 77 0.61 -11.19 32.63
CA SER A 77 -0.28 -10.57 33.61
C SER A 77 0.34 -10.68 35.01
N ILE A 78 0.93 -9.60 35.51
CA ILE A 78 1.41 -9.54 36.89
C ILE A 78 0.21 -9.16 37.78
N LYS A 79 -0.37 -10.15 38.46
CA LYS A 79 -1.43 -9.91 39.46
C LYS A 79 -0.85 -9.21 40.68
N THR A 80 -1.38 -8.03 40.99
CA THR A 80 -1.25 -7.33 42.27
C THR A 80 -2.02 -8.07 43.36
N THR A 81 -1.39 -8.34 44.50
CA THR A 81 -2.09 -8.61 45.76
C THR A 81 -1.40 -7.89 46.92
N SER A 82 -2.27 -7.36 47.79
CA SER A 82 -2.08 -6.44 48.91
C SER A 82 -1.14 -6.89 50.02
#